data_AF-A0A496QG73-F1
#
_entry.id   AF-A0A496QG73-F1
#
_cell.length_a   1.000
_cell.length_b   1.000
_cell.length_c   1.000
_cell.angle_alpha   90.00
_cell.angle_beta   90.00
_cell.angle_gamma   90.00
#
_symmetry.space_group_name_H-M   'P 1'
#
loop_
_entity.id
_entity.type
_entity.pdbx_description
1 polymer ?
#
loop_
_entity_poly.entity_id
_entity_poly.type
_entity_poly.pdbx_seq_one_letter_code
_entity_poly.pdbx_strand_id
1 'polypeptide(L)'
;MNLQKNWGMMLDLDPEPSLKMLPLLLPMNFAGELIKIGKMLQFVHYSQRSGDMKVLVVINPMASNGKALSDYKEKIQSLLKKELGDYDEKFTKAPGDAIEIARQARGYGKIVSVGGDGTLNEVVNGVMLSGADIPVGMIGVGTGNDFSKTFGIPNNYEVMVKKIAGDNVFLSDVLEVEYRNFEGKQQKRYAINVIGAGFDADVTARMNKSKIKVRGKLTYLMSFLIEFIKAKSYSLSLNIDGKERPINCFLVAFGNGKFFGGGMKACPSAVPDDGKLDVMGIEKMSKLRLLYHFPKIYKGQHISVPTVFETPAKYAEIHSADGRKVMFEIDGEIIGTLPLKISVKPKALRVLI
;
A
#
# COMPACT_ATOMS: atom_id res chain seq x y z
N MET A 1 13.25 -45.54 -44.75
CA MET A 1 13.87 -46.87 -44.54
C MET A 1 15.06 -46.67 -43.60
N ASN A 2 14.89 -46.80 -42.27
CA ASN A 2 15.09 -48.03 -41.46
C ASN A 2 16.55 -48.55 -41.55
N LEU A 3 17.37 -48.72 -40.50
CA LEU A 3 17.20 -49.04 -39.06
C LEU A 3 18.43 -48.47 -38.30
N GLN A 4 18.41 -47.89 -37.09
CA GLN A 4 18.00 -48.36 -35.74
C GLN A 4 18.65 -49.66 -35.22
N LYS A 5 19.53 -49.54 -34.21
CA LYS A 5 19.65 -50.52 -33.12
C LYS A 5 20.13 -49.85 -31.83
N ASN A 6 19.21 -49.81 -30.86
CA ASN A 6 19.37 -49.47 -29.44
C ASN A 6 20.27 -50.45 -28.69
N TRP A 7 21.00 -49.97 -27.67
CA TRP A 7 21.26 -50.52 -26.31
C TRP A 7 21.92 -49.36 -25.54
N GLY A 8 21.63 -48.94 -24.30
CA GLY A 8 20.73 -49.32 -23.22
C GLY A 8 20.95 -48.28 -22.10
N MET A 9 19.92 -48.03 -21.28
CA MET A 9 19.92 -47.15 -20.11
C MET A 9 21.01 -47.51 -19.08
N MET A 10 21.58 -46.53 -18.36
CA MET A 10 21.30 -46.25 -16.93
C MET A 10 22.27 -45.22 -16.31
N LEU A 11 21.70 -44.42 -15.40
CA LEU A 11 22.29 -43.71 -14.24
C LEU A 11 22.47 -42.19 -14.28
N ASP A 12 21.77 -41.58 -13.32
CA ASP A 12 21.78 -40.23 -12.81
C ASP A 12 23.19 -39.71 -12.44
N LEU A 13 23.38 -38.39 -12.57
CA LEU A 13 23.52 -37.44 -11.44
C LEU A 13 24.11 -36.11 -11.97
N ASP A 14 23.56 -35.01 -11.45
CA ASP A 14 23.97 -33.61 -11.65
C ASP A 14 25.48 -33.37 -11.48
N PRO A 15 26.03 -32.32 -12.13
CA PRO A 15 26.61 -31.26 -11.31
C PRO A 15 26.40 -29.82 -11.84
N GLU A 16 26.24 -28.89 -10.90
CA GLU A 16 26.37 -27.44 -11.09
C GLU A 16 27.63 -27.02 -11.90
N PRO A 17 27.63 -25.84 -12.52
CA PRO A 17 28.87 -25.12 -12.79
C PRO A 17 28.97 -23.78 -12.05
N SER A 18 29.76 -23.82 -10.97
CA SER A 18 30.90 -22.95 -10.65
C SER A 18 30.83 -21.43 -10.93
N LEU A 19 30.80 -20.66 -9.83
CA LEU A 19 31.34 -19.30 -9.72
C LEU A 19 32.84 -19.27 -10.10
N LYS A 20 33.24 -18.40 -11.02
CA LYS A 20 34.63 -17.93 -11.15
C LYS A 20 34.72 -16.48 -10.69
N MET A 21 35.54 -16.28 -9.66
CA MET A 21 35.97 -14.98 -9.11
C MET A 21 36.85 -14.20 -10.10
N LEU A 22 36.71 -12.88 -10.08
CA LEU A 22 37.77 -11.91 -10.38
C LEU A 22 37.76 -10.86 -9.25
N PRO A 23 38.92 -10.50 -8.64
CA PRO A 23 38.96 -9.68 -7.44
C PRO A 23 39.04 -8.19 -7.79
N LEU A 24 38.14 -7.38 -7.24
CA LEU A 24 38.39 -5.94 -7.10
C LEU A 24 38.09 -5.51 -5.67
N LEU A 25 39.13 -5.00 -5.03
CA LEU A 25 39.16 -4.39 -3.70
C LEU A 25 38.10 -3.30 -3.58
N LEU A 26 37.14 -3.50 -2.67
CA LEU A 26 36.33 -2.44 -2.09
C LEU A 26 36.41 -2.53 -0.56
N PRO A 27 36.49 -1.39 0.16
CA PRO A 27 36.74 -1.38 1.60
C PRO A 27 35.60 -2.04 2.41
N MET A 28 36.00 -2.80 3.44
CA MET A 28 35.20 -3.70 4.30
C MET A 28 34.01 -3.08 5.06
N ASN A 29 33.58 -1.86 4.78
CA ASN A 29 32.42 -1.24 5.45
C ASN A 29 31.14 -1.16 4.59
N PHE A 30 31.14 -1.68 3.36
CA PHE A 30 29.92 -1.69 2.52
C PHE A 30 29.12 -3.01 2.56
N ALA A 31 29.73 -4.11 3.04
CA ALA A 31 29.06 -5.40 3.12
C ALA A 31 28.00 -5.47 4.24
N GLY A 32 28.12 -4.64 5.29
CA GLY A 32 27.17 -4.61 6.41
C GLY A 32 25.82 -3.95 6.09
N GLU A 33 25.76 -3.04 5.11
CA GLU A 33 24.52 -2.35 4.73
C GLU A 33 23.72 -3.12 3.66
N LEU A 34 24.37 -3.92 2.82
CA LEU A 34 23.69 -4.72 1.80
C LEU A 34 22.94 -5.94 2.38
N ILE A 35 23.35 -6.43 3.56
CA ILE A 35 22.73 -7.60 4.21
C ILE A 35 21.42 -7.24 4.96
N LYS A 36 21.12 -5.94 5.17
CA LYS A 36 19.87 -5.49 5.83
C LYS A 36 18.71 -5.14 4.89
N ILE A 37 18.87 -5.27 3.57
CA ILE A 37 17.83 -4.89 2.58
C ILE A 37 17.43 -6.06 1.65
N GLY A 38 17.98 -7.25 1.82
CA GLY A 38 17.72 -8.40 0.93
C GLY A 38 16.59 -9.33 1.35
N LYS A 39 15.33 -8.85 1.44
CA LYS A 39 14.20 -9.77 1.17
C LYS A 39 13.84 -9.60 -0.30
N MET A 40 14.20 -10.61 -1.09
CA MET A 40 13.85 -10.72 -2.51
C MET A 40 12.32 -10.83 -2.60
N LEU A 41 11.65 -9.77 -3.06
CA LEU A 41 10.22 -9.78 -3.36
C LEU A 41 9.92 -11.00 -4.24
N GLN A 42 8.97 -11.85 -3.84
CA GLN A 42 8.64 -13.04 -4.61
C GLN A 42 7.70 -12.68 -5.75
N PHE A 43 8.25 -12.62 -6.97
CA PHE A 43 7.47 -12.55 -8.20
C PHE A 43 7.07 -13.95 -8.64
N VAL A 44 5.80 -14.12 -9.03
CA VAL A 44 5.31 -15.34 -9.67
C VAL A 44 5.05 -15.02 -11.14
N HIS A 45 5.56 -15.86 -12.03
CA HIS A 45 5.26 -15.75 -13.45
C HIS A 45 3.78 -16.08 -13.69
N TYR A 46 3.05 -15.16 -14.30
CA TYR A 46 1.67 -15.41 -14.69
C TYR A 46 1.65 -16.25 -15.97
N SER A 47 1.70 -17.58 -15.82
CA SER A 47 1.52 -18.53 -16.92
C SER A 47 0.07 -19.00 -16.99
N GLN A 48 -0.83 -18.18 -17.57
CA GLN A 48 -2.09 -18.64 -18.16
C GLN A 48 -2.51 -17.71 -19.30
N ARG A 49 -2.71 -18.30 -20.50
CA ARG A 49 -3.20 -17.74 -21.78
C ARG A 49 -3.35 -16.20 -21.80
N SER A 50 -2.22 -15.49 -21.84
CA SER A 50 -2.16 -14.02 -21.90
C SER A 50 -2.68 -13.41 -23.21
N GLY A 51 -3.15 -14.23 -24.16
CA GLY A 51 -3.66 -13.76 -25.44
C GLY A 51 -5.15 -13.36 -25.48
N ASP A 52 -6.02 -13.91 -24.61
CA ASP A 52 -7.48 -13.87 -24.85
C ASP A 52 -8.32 -13.17 -23.77
N MET A 53 -7.77 -12.89 -22.58
CA MET A 53 -8.57 -12.27 -21.51
C MET A 53 -8.47 -10.75 -21.52
N LYS A 54 -9.63 -10.10 -21.59
CA LYS A 54 -9.75 -8.64 -21.65
C LYS A 54 -9.14 -7.97 -20.42
N VAL A 55 -8.65 -6.75 -20.62
CA VAL A 55 -8.26 -5.81 -19.57
C VAL A 55 -9.44 -4.90 -19.24
N LEU A 56 -9.69 -4.66 -17.95
CA LEU A 56 -10.59 -3.61 -17.49
C LEU A 56 -9.79 -2.44 -16.94
N VAL A 57 -10.02 -1.24 -17.48
CA VAL A 57 -9.43 0.00 -16.96
C VAL A 57 -10.52 0.77 -16.20
N VAL A 58 -10.30 1.00 -14.90
CA VAL A 58 -11.21 1.75 -14.03
C VAL A 58 -10.62 3.13 -13.78
N ILE A 59 -11.29 4.16 -14.28
CA ILE A 59 -10.78 5.54 -14.28
C ILE A 59 -11.57 6.38 -13.29
N ASN A 60 -10.87 7.04 -12.36
CA ASN A 60 -11.44 8.13 -11.58
C ASN A 60 -11.15 9.47 -12.26
N PRO A 61 -12.11 10.06 -13.00
CA PRO A 61 -11.86 11.29 -13.76
C PRO A 61 -11.56 12.48 -12.86
N MET A 62 -12.04 12.48 -11.61
CA MET A 62 -11.87 13.57 -10.66
C MET A 62 -10.57 13.47 -9.83
N ALA A 63 -9.83 12.36 -9.96
CA ALA A 63 -8.58 12.18 -9.22
C ALA A 63 -7.58 13.30 -9.54
N SER A 64 -6.91 13.77 -8.49
CA SER A 64 -5.99 14.91 -8.54
C SER A 64 -6.61 16.18 -9.16
N ASN A 65 -7.84 16.52 -8.75
CA ASN A 65 -8.60 17.70 -9.21
C ASN A 65 -8.87 17.69 -10.72
N GLY A 66 -9.25 16.54 -11.28
CA GLY A 66 -9.54 16.41 -12.71
C GLY A 66 -8.33 16.12 -13.60
N LYS A 67 -7.11 16.17 -13.06
CA LYS A 67 -5.88 15.87 -13.80
C LYS A 67 -5.91 14.46 -14.40
N ALA A 68 -6.50 13.48 -13.71
CA ALA A 68 -6.58 12.11 -14.20
C ALA A 68 -7.33 11.99 -15.52
N LEU A 69 -8.41 12.75 -15.73
CA LEU A 69 -9.12 12.74 -17.01
C LEU A 69 -8.30 13.35 -18.15
N SER A 70 -7.62 14.47 -17.90
CA SER A 70 -6.74 15.13 -18.88
C SER A 70 -5.57 14.23 -19.25
N ASP A 71 -4.81 13.74 -18.25
CA ASP A 71 -3.68 12.83 -18.47
C ASP A 71 -4.12 11.52 -19.16
N TYR A 72 -5.32 11.02 -18.83
CA TYR A 72 -5.86 9.83 -19.47
C TYR A 72 -5.99 10.02 -20.97
N LYS A 73 -6.68 11.10 -21.38
CA LYS A 73 -6.92 11.41 -22.79
C LYS A 73 -5.65 11.80 -23.54
N GLU A 74 -4.76 12.55 -22.90
CA GLU A 74 -3.57 13.09 -23.56
C GLU A 74 -2.45 12.05 -23.71
N LYS A 75 -2.35 11.10 -22.78
CA LYS A 75 -1.16 10.24 -22.68
C LYS A 75 -1.43 8.81 -22.24
N ILE A 76 -2.18 8.58 -21.16
CA ILE A 76 -2.27 7.23 -20.58
C ILE A 76 -3.03 6.28 -21.52
N GLN A 77 -4.10 6.75 -22.18
CA GLN A 77 -4.90 5.95 -23.11
C GLN A 77 -4.05 5.42 -24.27
N SER A 78 -3.23 6.27 -24.90
CA SER A 78 -2.38 5.85 -26.02
C SER A 78 -1.28 4.87 -25.59
N LEU A 79 -0.69 5.07 -24.40
CA LEU A 79 0.27 4.13 -23.82
C LEU A 79 -0.37 2.78 -23.52
N LEU A 80 -1.55 2.77 -22.88
CA LEU A 80 -2.28 1.53 -22.60
C LEU A 80 -2.65 0.80 -23.88
N LYS A 81 -3.19 1.51 -24.87
CA LYS A 81 -3.55 0.91 -26.16
C LYS A 81 -2.35 0.27 -26.85
N LYS A 82 -1.19 0.94 -26.78
CA LYS A 82 0.06 0.44 -27.37
C LYS A 82 0.57 -0.83 -26.68
N GLU A 83 0.56 -0.86 -25.35
CA GLU A 83 1.21 -1.94 -24.58
C GLU A 83 0.25 -3.08 -24.21
N LEU A 84 -1.07 -2.84 -24.16
CA LEU A 84 -2.09 -3.82 -23.77
C LEU A 84 -3.06 -4.21 -24.89
N GLY A 85 -3.10 -3.47 -26.01
CA GLY A 85 -4.09 -3.68 -27.06
C GLY A 85 -5.49 -3.18 -26.66
N ASP A 86 -6.52 -3.91 -27.07
CA ASP A 86 -7.92 -3.59 -26.73
C ASP A 86 -8.24 -3.84 -25.26
N TYR A 87 -8.95 -2.89 -24.64
CA TYR A 87 -9.39 -2.99 -23.26
C TYR A 87 -10.76 -2.31 -23.08
N ASP A 88 -11.50 -2.74 -22.06
CA ASP A 88 -12.75 -2.10 -21.68
C ASP A 88 -12.44 -0.98 -20.67
N GLU A 89 -13.11 0.17 -20.79
CA GLU A 89 -12.95 1.30 -19.87
C GLU A 89 -14.24 1.58 -19.09
N LYS A 90 -14.11 1.92 -17.81
CA LYS A 90 -15.21 2.33 -16.93
C LYS A 90 -14.80 3.55 -16.10
N PHE A 91 -15.59 4.62 -16.19
CA PHE A 91 -15.40 5.83 -15.41
C PHE A 91 -16.24 5.78 -14.13
N THR A 92 -15.61 6.06 -12.99
CA THR A 92 -16.33 6.29 -11.73
C THR A 92 -17.07 7.63 -11.79
N LYS A 93 -18.23 7.70 -11.13
CA LYS A 93 -19.07 8.88 -11.01
C LYS A 93 -19.12 9.39 -9.57
N ALA A 94 -18.97 8.49 -8.59
CA ALA A 94 -19.01 8.80 -7.16
C ALA A 94 -18.05 7.89 -6.36
N PRO A 95 -17.74 8.24 -5.08
CA PRO A 95 -17.03 7.35 -4.17
C PRO A 95 -17.74 6.00 -4.04
N GLY A 96 -16.98 4.91 -4.05
CA GLY A 96 -17.47 3.54 -3.99
C GLY A 96 -17.78 2.92 -5.36
N ASP A 97 -17.85 3.69 -6.44
CA ASP A 97 -18.10 3.14 -7.78
C ASP A 97 -17.01 2.18 -8.23
N ALA A 98 -15.73 2.43 -7.90
CA ALA A 98 -14.66 1.53 -8.31
C ALA A 98 -14.72 0.19 -7.56
N ILE A 99 -15.28 0.15 -6.34
CA ILE A 99 -15.59 -1.09 -5.62
C ILE A 99 -16.59 -1.90 -6.43
N GLU A 100 -17.70 -1.29 -6.83
CA GLU A 100 -18.78 -1.97 -7.55
C GLU A 100 -18.35 -2.43 -8.94
N ILE A 101 -17.59 -1.61 -9.66
CA ILE A 101 -17.02 -1.96 -10.97
C ILE A 101 -16.09 -3.16 -10.84
N ALA A 102 -15.15 -3.13 -9.89
CA ALA A 102 -14.19 -4.22 -9.69
C ALA A 102 -14.86 -5.50 -9.17
N ARG A 103 -15.92 -5.38 -8.35
CA ARG A 103 -16.69 -6.52 -7.85
C ARG A 103 -17.39 -7.29 -8.98
N GLN A 104 -17.76 -6.59 -10.05
CA GLN A 104 -18.43 -7.15 -11.24
C GLN A 104 -17.43 -7.60 -12.33
N ALA A 105 -16.13 -7.42 -12.13
CA ALA A 105 -15.10 -7.67 -13.15
C ALA A 105 -14.73 -9.16 -13.32
N ARG A 106 -15.60 -10.10 -12.91
CA ARG A 106 -15.36 -11.53 -13.17
C ARG A 106 -15.28 -11.77 -14.67
N GLY A 107 -14.22 -12.45 -15.11
CA GLY A 107 -13.94 -12.72 -16.53
C GLY A 107 -12.92 -11.79 -17.18
N TYR A 108 -12.49 -10.73 -16.49
CA TYR A 108 -11.30 -9.96 -16.91
C TYR A 108 -10.01 -10.64 -16.44
N GLY A 109 -8.95 -10.54 -17.24
CA GLY A 109 -7.64 -11.09 -16.90
C GLY A 109 -6.80 -10.17 -16.03
N LYS A 110 -7.10 -8.88 -16.01
CA LYS A 110 -6.47 -7.87 -15.15
C LYS A 110 -7.36 -6.62 -15.02
N ILE A 111 -7.24 -5.93 -13.90
CA ILE A 111 -7.88 -4.62 -13.66
C ILE A 111 -6.79 -3.57 -13.47
N VAL A 112 -6.92 -2.44 -14.16
CA VAL A 112 -6.00 -1.29 -14.05
C VAL A 112 -6.77 -0.11 -13.48
N SER A 113 -6.37 0.36 -12.30
CA SER A 113 -6.91 1.59 -11.74
C SER A 113 -6.13 2.80 -12.28
N VAL A 114 -6.83 3.81 -12.79
CA VAL A 114 -6.26 5.11 -13.18
C VAL A 114 -6.79 6.18 -12.22
N GLY A 115 -5.93 6.69 -11.36
CA GLY A 115 -6.33 7.60 -10.28
C GLY A 115 -5.29 7.70 -9.18
N GLY A 116 -5.71 7.97 -7.94
CA GLY A 116 -4.81 7.99 -6.79
C GLY A 116 -4.92 6.71 -5.94
N ASP A 117 -4.29 6.72 -4.77
CA ASP A 117 -4.32 5.60 -3.81
C ASP A 117 -5.75 5.18 -3.41
N GLY A 118 -6.66 6.14 -3.26
CA GLY A 118 -8.08 5.85 -2.97
C GLY A 118 -8.78 5.08 -4.10
N THR A 119 -8.48 5.39 -5.38
CA THR A 119 -9.02 4.63 -6.51
C THR A 119 -8.49 3.19 -6.51
N LEU A 120 -7.20 3.01 -6.22
CA LEU A 120 -6.62 1.68 -6.06
C LEU A 120 -7.27 0.93 -4.90
N ASN A 121 -7.42 1.56 -3.72
CA ASN A 121 -8.06 0.95 -2.56
C ASN A 121 -9.49 0.48 -2.86
N GLU A 122 -10.28 1.29 -3.57
CA GLU A 122 -11.63 0.88 -3.99
C GLU A 122 -11.60 -0.34 -4.92
N VAL A 123 -10.73 -0.34 -5.94
CA VAL A 123 -10.57 -1.51 -6.84
C VAL A 123 -10.18 -2.76 -6.06
N VAL A 124 -9.20 -2.65 -5.15
CA VAL A 124 -8.76 -3.76 -4.29
C VAL A 124 -9.90 -4.28 -3.44
N ASN A 125 -10.68 -3.40 -2.81
CA ASN A 125 -11.83 -3.82 -2.03
C ASN A 125 -12.87 -4.55 -2.90
N GLY A 126 -13.14 -4.07 -4.11
CA GLY A 126 -14.05 -4.75 -5.05
C GLY A 126 -13.56 -6.16 -5.43
N VAL A 127 -12.27 -6.31 -5.73
CA VAL A 127 -11.65 -7.62 -6.03
C VAL A 127 -11.75 -8.55 -4.82
N MET A 128 -11.29 -8.10 -3.66
CA MET A 128 -11.31 -8.89 -2.41
C MET A 128 -12.73 -9.33 -2.02
N LEU A 129 -13.73 -8.45 -2.15
CA LEU A 129 -15.14 -8.77 -1.86
C LEU A 129 -15.75 -9.72 -2.88
N SER A 130 -15.29 -9.70 -4.13
CA SER A 130 -15.78 -10.62 -5.17
C SER A 130 -15.25 -12.05 -5.03
N GLY A 131 -14.16 -12.24 -4.28
CA GLY A 131 -13.41 -13.49 -4.19
C GLY A 131 -12.72 -13.90 -5.50
N ALA A 132 -12.62 -13.01 -6.48
CA ALA A 132 -11.97 -13.28 -7.75
C ALA A 132 -10.44 -13.12 -7.64
N ASP A 133 -9.69 -14.02 -8.26
CA ASP A 133 -8.24 -13.94 -8.35
C ASP A 133 -7.83 -13.14 -9.61
N ILE A 134 -8.00 -11.81 -9.56
CA ILE A 134 -7.72 -10.91 -10.68
C ILE A 134 -6.54 -9.99 -10.33
N PRO A 135 -5.45 -10.00 -11.10
CA PRO A 135 -4.35 -9.06 -10.96
C PRO A 135 -4.79 -7.59 -11.05
N VAL A 136 -4.30 -6.77 -10.12
CA VAL A 136 -4.58 -5.34 -10.05
C VAL A 136 -3.30 -4.53 -10.35
N GLY A 137 -3.40 -3.59 -11.29
CA GLY A 137 -2.35 -2.63 -11.60
C GLY A 137 -2.79 -1.19 -11.28
N MET A 138 -1.83 -0.32 -10.98
CA MET A 138 -2.09 1.10 -10.70
C MET A 138 -1.34 2.00 -11.69
N ILE A 139 -2.08 2.94 -12.28
CA ILE A 139 -1.53 4.13 -12.93
C ILE A 139 -1.84 5.32 -12.03
N GLY A 140 -0.87 5.67 -11.20
CA GLY A 140 -0.99 6.70 -10.19
C GLY A 140 -0.94 8.10 -10.78
N VAL A 141 -2.03 8.86 -10.71
CA VAL A 141 -2.09 10.27 -11.11
C VAL A 141 -1.97 11.18 -9.89
N GLY A 142 -0.95 12.02 -9.89
CA GLY A 142 -0.66 13.00 -8.83
C GLY A 142 0.62 12.67 -8.06
N THR A 143 0.73 13.14 -6.82
CA THR A 143 1.96 13.05 -6.00
C THR A 143 1.87 12.09 -4.80
N GLY A 144 0.66 11.57 -4.52
CA GLY A 144 0.41 10.57 -3.47
C GLY A 144 1.08 9.26 -3.84
N ASN A 145 0.41 8.39 -4.59
CA ASN A 145 0.95 7.18 -5.21
C ASN A 145 1.85 6.38 -4.24
N ASP A 146 1.45 6.34 -2.97
CA ASP A 146 2.25 5.85 -1.86
C ASP A 146 2.43 4.33 -1.97
N PHE A 147 1.44 3.63 -2.52
CA PHE A 147 1.56 2.22 -2.86
C PHE A 147 2.69 1.96 -3.87
N SER A 148 2.74 2.69 -4.98
CA SER A 148 3.80 2.58 -5.99
C SER A 148 5.19 2.88 -5.42
N LYS A 149 5.29 3.83 -4.48
CA LYS A 149 6.56 4.16 -3.80
C LYS A 149 7.10 2.99 -2.96
N THR A 150 6.22 2.16 -2.38
CA THR A 150 6.63 0.97 -1.63
C THR A 150 7.46 0.02 -2.51
N PHE A 151 7.14 -0.07 -3.80
CA PHE A 151 7.84 -0.89 -4.79
C PHE A 151 8.92 -0.15 -5.58
N GLY A 152 9.21 1.11 -5.22
CA GLY A 152 10.20 1.92 -5.93
C GLY A 152 9.81 2.30 -7.36
N ILE A 153 8.52 2.22 -7.72
CA ILE A 153 8.04 2.57 -9.05
C ILE A 153 8.02 4.10 -9.18
N PRO A 154 8.75 4.69 -10.14
CA PRO A 154 8.77 6.13 -10.34
C PRO A 154 7.41 6.64 -10.82
N ASN A 155 7.12 7.91 -10.53
CA ASN A 155 5.92 8.58 -10.99
C ASN A 155 6.00 8.91 -12.50
N ASN A 156 5.96 7.88 -13.34
CA ASN A 156 6.11 7.96 -14.78
C ASN A 156 5.15 6.96 -15.45
N TYR A 157 4.28 7.46 -16.35
CA TYR A 157 3.23 6.65 -16.95
C TYR A 157 3.77 5.55 -17.86
N GLU A 158 4.83 5.81 -18.62
CA GLU A 158 5.46 4.79 -19.46
C GLU A 158 5.99 3.63 -18.63
N VAL A 159 6.61 3.91 -17.48
CA VAL A 159 7.10 2.86 -16.57
C VAL A 159 5.93 2.10 -15.97
N MET A 160 4.91 2.79 -15.44
CA MET A 160 3.74 2.13 -14.85
C MET A 160 3.02 1.23 -15.85
N VAL A 161 2.76 1.71 -17.07
CA VAL A 161 2.09 0.93 -18.12
C VAL A 161 2.92 -0.29 -18.53
N LYS A 162 4.23 -0.15 -18.69
CA LYS A 162 5.11 -1.30 -19.00
C LYS A 162 5.08 -2.38 -17.91
N LYS A 163 5.04 -1.98 -16.63
CA LYS A 163 4.91 -2.93 -15.51
C LYS A 163 3.58 -3.68 -15.56
N ILE A 164 2.49 -2.97 -15.87
CA ILE A 164 1.14 -3.55 -16.03
C ILE A 164 1.03 -4.49 -17.26
N ALA A 165 1.79 -4.19 -18.31
CA ALA A 165 1.83 -4.98 -19.53
C ALA A 165 2.59 -6.30 -19.37
N GLY A 166 3.61 -6.35 -18.51
CA GLY A 166 4.36 -7.57 -18.25
C GLY A 166 3.59 -8.64 -17.47
N ASP A 167 4.13 -9.85 -17.44
CA ASP A 167 3.57 -11.02 -16.75
C ASP A 167 4.08 -11.17 -15.29
N ASN A 168 4.82 -10.17 -14.80
CA ASN A 168 5.37 -10.17 -13.45
C ASN A 168 4.26 -9.81 -12.47
N VAL A 169 3.79 -10.81 -11.73
CA VAL A 169 2.83 -10.62 -10.66
C VAL A 169 3.52 -10.75 -9.32
N PHE A 170 3.28 -9.77 -8.46
CA PHE A 170 3.63 -9.81 -7.06
C PHE A 170 2.44 -10.27 -6.23
N LEU A 171 2.66 -11.22 -5.31
CA LEU A 171 1.63 -11.67 -4.38
C LEU A 171 1.71 -10.84 -3.10
N SER A 172 0.87 -9.82 -3.03
CA SER A 172 0.77 -8.93 -1.88
C SER A 172 -0.12 -9.52 -0.81
N ASP A 173 0.30 -9.38 0.43
CA ASP A 173 -0.56 -9.44 1.59
C ASP A 173 -1.58 -8.27 1.54
N VAL A 174 -2.70 -8.47 2.24
CA VAL A 174 -3.75 -7.47 2.40
C VAL A 174 -4.16 -7.43 3.87
N LEU A 175 -4.36 -6.24 4.43
CA LEU A 175 -4.87 -6.09 5.79
C LEU A 175 -6.40 -6.14 5.75
N GLU A 176 -7.00 -7.07 6.48
CA GLU A 176 -8.43 -7.09 6.75
C GLU A 176 -8.70 -6.33 8.04
N VAL A 177 -9.58 -5.33 7.96
CA VAL A 177 -9.90 -4.40 9.04
C VAL A 177 -11.37 -4.54 9.42
N GLU A 178 -11.63 -4.80 10.69
CA GLU A 178 -12.95 -4.76 11.27
C GLU A 178 -13.09 -3.52 12.17
N TYR A 179 -14.16 -2.77 11.98
CA TYR A 179 -14.35 -1.47 12.62
C TYR A 179 -15.83 -1.12 12.79
N ARG A 180 -16.10 -0.02 13.50
CA ARG A 180 -17.41 0.63 13.52
C ARG A 180 -17.36 1.94 12.76
N ASN A 181 -18.28 2.13 11.82
CA ASN A 181 -18.40 3.39 11.11
C ASN A 181 -18.96 4.49 12.03
N PHE A 182 -19.10 5.71 11.52
CA PHE A 182 -19.66 6.83 12.30
C PHE A 182 -21.09 6.61 12.80
N GLU A 183 -21.86 5.71 12.18
CA GLU A 183 -23.20 5.31 12.62
C GLU A 183 -23.17 4.19 13.69
N GLY A 184 -21.99 3.73 14.10
CA GLY A 184 -21.81 2.64 15.06
C GLY A 184 -22.03 1.24 14.48
N LYS A 185 -22.30 1.11 13.17
CA LYS A 185 -22.49 -0.17 12.49
C LYS A 185 -21.16 -0.88 12.31
N GLN A 186 -21.14 -2.18 12.58
CA GLN A 186 -19.99 -3.03 12.30
C GLN A 186 -19.75 -3.09 10.79
N GLN A 187 -18.49 -2.92 10.37
CA GLN A 187 -18.06 -2.93 8.98
C GLN A 187 -16.76 -3.74 8.86
N LYS A 188 -16.47 -4.15 7.62
CA LYS A 188 -15.23 -4.79 7.22
C LYS A 188 -14.70 -4.10 5.97
N ARG A 189 -13.39 -3.82 5.93
CA ARG A 189 -12.71 -3.22 4.78
C ARG A 189 -11.31 -3.78 4.64
N TYR A 190 -10.75 -3.67 3.44
CA TYR A 190 -9.37 -4.07 3.16
C TYR A 190 -8.47 -2.85 2.99
N ALA A 191 -7.25 -2.94 3.49
CA ALA A 191 -6.16 -2.00 3.29
C ALA A 191 -5.00 -2.70 2.59
N ILE A 192 -4.40 -2.03 1.60
CA ILE A 192 -3.23 -2.55 0.89
C ILE A 192 -1.95 -1.82 1.30
N ASN A 193 -2.07 -0.64 1.90
CA ASN A 193 -0.93 0.21 2.22
C ASN A 193 -0.82 0.45 3.73
N VAL A 194 -1.43 1.52 4.27
CA VAL A 194 -1.24 1.92 5.67
C VAL A 194 -2.58 2.35 6.27
N ILE A 195 -2.82 1.93 7.51
CA ILE A 195 -3.91 2.39 8.38
C ILE A 195 -3.30 3.30 9.44
N GLY A 196 -3.92 4.45 9.70
CA GLY A 196 -3.48 5.40 10.72
C GLY A 196 -4.54 5.66 11.78
N ALA A 197 -4.18 5.60 13.06
CA ALA A 197 -5.04 5.96 14.19
C ALA A 197 -4.35 6.97 15.10
N GLY A 198 -5.11 7.85 15.74
CA GLY A 198 -4.55 8.96 16.54
C GLY A 198 -4.95 10.34 16.05
N PHE A 199 -6.15 10.44 15.48
CA PHE A 199 -6.80 11.71 15.15
C PHE A 199 -8.03 11.86 16.05
N ASP A 200 -8.32 13.05 16.57
CA ASP A 200 -9.59 13.31 17.25
C ASP A 200 -10.56 13.95 16.26
N ALA A 201 -11.86 13.71 16.46
CA ALA A 201 -12.91 14.33 15.65
C ALA A 201 -12.75 15.86 15.56
N ASP A 202 -12.16 16.47 16.60
CA ASP A 202 -11.89 17.90 16.64
C ASP A 202 -10.76 18.33 15.69
N VAL A 203 -9.74 17.50 15.41
CA VAL A 203 -8.69 17.72 14.39
C VAL A 203 -9.37 17.80 13.03
N THR A 204 -10.24 16.85 12.69
CA THR A 204 -10.98 16.89 11.42
C THR A 204 -11.93 18.09 11.35
N ALA A 205 -12.64 18.40 12.45
CA ALA A 205 -13.51 19.58 12.51
C ALA A 205 -12.72 20.90 12.39
N ARG A 206 -11.50 20.98 12.93
CA ARG A 206 -10.58 22.12 12.78
C ARG A 206 -10.00 22.19 11.37
N MET A 207 -9.66 21.06 10.74
CA MET A 207 -9.24 21.00 9.34
C MET A 207 -10.34 21.51 8.40
N ASN A 208 -11.59 21.09 8.63
CA ASN A 208 -12.75 21.55 7.85
C ASN A 208 -13.08 23.04 8.06
N LYS A 209 -12.74 23.62 9.21
CA LYS A 209 -12.92 25.05 9.53
C LYS A 209 -11.70 25.93 9.21
N SER A 210 -10.58 25.34 8.82
CA SER A 210 -9.34 26.07 8.52
C SER A 210 -9.52 27.01 7.33
N LYS A 211 -9.14 28.29 7.51
CA LYS A 211 -9.18 29.32 6.45
C LYS A 211 -7.99 29.25 5.47
N ILE A 212 -7.05 28.33 5.66
CA ILE A 212 -5.84 28.21 4.83
C ILE A 212 -6.24 27.57 3.49
N LYS A 213 -6.53 28.41 2.50
CA LYS A 213 -6.84 28.03 1.12
C LYS A 213 -5.56 27.95 0.27
N VAL A 214 -4.77 26.90 0.46
CA VAL A 214 -3.82 26.46 -0.57
C VAL A 214 -4.51 25.34 -1.37
N ARG A 215 -4.32 25.26 -2.69
CA ARG A 215 -4.98 24.24 -3.53
C ARG A 215 -4.23 22.89 -3.48
N GLY A 216 -4.95 21.78 -3.28
CA GLY A 216 -4.46 20.40 -3.50
C GLY A 216 -4.16 19.56 -2.24
N LYS A 217 -3.71 18.30 -2.44
CA LYS A 217 -3.38 17.32 -1.37
C LYS A 217 -2.25 17.79 -0.43
N LEU A 218 -1.37 18.67 -0.90
CA LEU A 218 -0.32 19.31 -0.07
C LEU A 218 -0.93 20.16 1.06
N THR A 219 -2.13 20.73 0.85
CA THR A 219 -2.90 21.44 1.88
C THR A 219 -3.42 20.51 2.97
N TYR A 220 -3.82 19.29 2.59
CA TYR A 220 -4.25 18.28 3.56
C TYR A 220 -3.08 17.83 4.42
N LEU A 221 -1.93 17.50 3.80
CA LEU A 221 -0.71 17.11 4.52
C LEU A 221 -0.15 18.22 5.42
N MET A 222 -0.17 19.47 4.97
CA MET A 222 0.29 20.60 5.79
C MET A 222 -0.69 20.96 6.89
N SER A 223 -2.00 20.93 6.62
CA SER A 223 -3.03 21.12 7.66
C SER A 223 -3.01 19.97 8.67
N PHE A 224 -2.80 18.75 8.20
CA PHE A 224 -2.55 17.54 8.98
C PHE A 224 -1.35 17.74 9.90
N LEU A 225 -0.21 18.22 9.38
CA LEU A 225 0.98 18.46 10.17
C LEU A 225 0.76 19.55 11.24
N ILE A 226 0.10 20.65 10.86
CA ILE A 226 -0.21 21.75 11.77
C ILE A 226 -1.14 21.28 12.90
N GLU A 227 -2.18 20.51 12.58
CA GLU A 227 -3.10 19.99 13.58
C GLU A 227 -2.50 18.84 14.39
N PHE A 228 -1.62 18.02 13.81
CA PHE A 228 -0.83 17.01 14.51
C PHE A 228 0.08 17.65 15.58
N ILE A 229 0.71 18.80 15.27
CA ILE A 229 1.48 19.58 16.25
C ILE A 229 0.56 20.14 17.38
N LYS A 230 -0.70 20.45 17.07
CA LYS A 230 -1.67 20.91 18.07
C LYS A 230 -2.28 19.78 18.88
N ALA A 231 -2.35 18.56 18.33
CA ALA A 231 -2.99 17.41 18.92
C ALA A 231 -2.44 17.07 20.31
N LYS A 232 -3.33 16.52 21.15
CA LYS A 232 -2.96 15.89 22.42
C LYS A 232 -2.63 14.43 22.15
N SER A 233 -1.75 13.85 22.97
CA SER A 233 -1.54 12.39 22.93
C SER A 233 -2.84 11.65 23.29
N TYR A 234 -3.02 10.48 22.71
CA TYR A 234 -4.12 9.56 22.96
C TYR A 234 -3.71 8.50 23.96
N SER A 235 -4.53 8.29 24.99
CA SER A 235 -4.41 7.13 25.85
C SER A 235 -5.12 5.97 25.18
N LEU A 236 -4.37 4.97 24.74
CA LEU A 236 -4.84 3.86 23.93
C LEU A 236 -4.48 2.54 24.60
N SER A 237 -5.29 1.51 24.39
CA SER A 237 -4.86 0.12 24.62
C SER A 237 -4.54 -0.51 23.27
N LEU A 238 -3.36 -1.14 23.17
CA LEU A 238 -2.89 -1.78 21.96
C LEU A 238 -2.58 -3.25 22.27
N ASN A 239 -3.31 -4.16 21.63
CA ASN A 239 -3.05 -5.59 21.64
C ASN A 239 -2.29 -5.96 20.36
N ILE A 240 -1.11 -6.54 20.50
CA ILE A 240 -0.30 -7.05 19.38
C ILE A 240 -0.06 -8.53 19.61
N ASP A 241 -0.58 -9.38 18.73
CA ASP A 241 -0.47 -10.85 18.83
C ASP A 241 -0.79 -11.39 20.24
N GLY A 242 -1.86 -10.87 20.87
CA GLY A 242 -2.33 -11.29 22.19
C GLY A 242 -1.66 -10.58 23.38
N LYS A 243 -0.66 -9.72 23.12
CA LYS A 243 0.00 -8.93 24.16
C LYS A 243 -0.60 -7.54 24.24
N GLU A 244 -1.40 -7.30 25.25
CA GLU A 244 -1.98 -6.00 25.53
C GLU A 244 -0.98 -5.09 26.25
N ARG A 245 -0.91 -3.83 25.81
CA ARG A 245 -0.18 -2.77 26.51
C ARG A 245 -0.92 -1.43 26.42
N PRO A 246 -0.98 -0.67 27.52
CA PRO A 246 -1.39 0.72 27.45
C PRO A 246 -0.29 1.54 26.78
N ILE A 247 -0.67 2.46 25.90
CA ILE A 247 0.24 3.40 25.24
C ILE A 247 -0.33 4.82 25.28
N ASN A 248 0.56 5.80 25.32
CA ASN A 248 0.20 7.20 25.13
C ASN A 248 0.86 7.69 23.84
N CYS A 249 0.11 7.77 22.74
CA CYS A 249 0.66 8.04 21.41
C CYS A 249 0.05 9.26 20.74
N PHE A 250 0.82 9.95 19.90
CA PHE A 250 0.29 10.95 18.96
C PHE A 250 -0.29 10.28 17.70
N LEU A 251 0.33 9.20 17.25
CA LEU A 251 -0.05 8.44 16.06
C LEU A 251 0.31 6.96 16.29
N VAL A 252 -0.55 6.08 15.81
CA VAL A 252 -0.27 4.66 15.63
C VAL A 252 -0.58 4.33 14.17
N ALA A 253 0.34 3.67 13.48
CA ALA A 253 0.16 3.23 12.10
C ALA A 253 0.31 1.71 12.01
N PHE A 254 -0.42 1.12 11.08
CA PHE A 254 -0.38 -0.31 10.77
C PHE A 254 -0.10 -0.44 9.27
N GLY A 255 1.10 -0.87 8.92
CA GLY A 255 1.59 -0.87 7.55
C GLY A 255 1.70 -2.27 6.98
N ASN A 256 1.08 -2.48 5.81
CA ASN A 256 1.51 -3.50 4.84
C ASN A 256 2.51 -2.89 3.86
N GLY A 257 2.24 -1.65 3.44
CA GLY A 257 3.18 -0.81 2.70
C GLY A 257 3.92 0.18 3.61
N LYS A 258 4.90 0.89 3.03
CA LYS A 258 5.84 1.72 3.78
C LYS A 258 5.39 3.16 3.94
N PHE A 259 4.62 3.67 2.99
CA PHE A 259 4.37 5.09 2.81
C PHE A 259 2.91 5.45 3.09
N PHE A 260 2.67 6.61 3.67
CA PHE A 260 1.34 7.19 3.78
C PHE A 260 1.42 8.72 3.64
N GLY A 261 0.27 9.35 3.40
CA GLY A 261 0.12 10.79 3.49
C GLY A 261 1.04 11.58 2.56
N GLY A 262 1.35 11.08 1.36
CA GLY A 262 2.18 11.83 0.39
C GLY A 262 3.68 11.63 0.58
N GLY A 263 4.10 10.42 0.94
CA GLY A 263 5.50 10.01 1.00
C GLY A 263 6.12 10.00 2.39
N MET A 264 5.34 10.15 3.46
CA MET A 264 5.83 9.87 4.81
C MET A 264 6.03 8.38 4.96
N LYS A 265 7.24 7.94 5.28
CA LYS A 265 7.58 6.53 5.41
C LYS A 265 7.20 6.02 6.81
N ALA A 266 5.90 5.96 7.11
CA ALA A 266 5.40 5.65 8.46
C ALA A 266 5.92 4.31 9.01
N CYS A 267 5.82 3.26 8.20
CA CYS A 267 6.27 1.91 8.55
C CYS A 267 7.45 1.52 7.64
N PRO A 268 8.66 2.07 7.87
CA PRO A 268 9.79 1.87 6.98
C PRO A 268 10.24 0.41 6.87
N SER A 269 9.91 -0.41 7.87
CA SER A 269 10.27 -1.83 7.92
C SER A 269 9.26 -2.73 7.22
N ALA A 270 8.09 -2.21 6.82
CA ALA A 270 7.01 -2.98 6.19
C ALA A 270 7.45 -3.73 4.93
N VAL A 271 7.06 -5.01 4.86
CA VAL A 271 7.33 -5.91 3.73
C VAL A 271 6.00 -6.50 3.25
N PRO A 272 5.49 -6.10 2.06
CA PRO A 272 4.13 -6.44 1.65
C PRO A 272 3.84 -7.93 1.31
N ASP A 273 4.77 -8.86 1.51
CA ASP A 273 4.62 -10.29 1.20
C ASP A 273 5.14 -11.24 2.29
N ASP A 274 5.39 -10.75 3.51
CA ASP A 274 5.98 -11.56 4.58
C ASP A 274 4.99 -12.12 5.62
N GLY A 275 3.71 -11.94 5.37
CA GLY A 275 2.59 -12.42 6.18
C GLY A 275 2.38 -11.62 7.46
N LYS A 276 2.86 -10.38 7.53
CA LYS A 276 2.81 -9.52 8.72
C LYS A 276 2.36 -8.10 8.39
N LEU A 277 1.86 -7.41 9.41
CA LEU A 277 1.74 -5.96 9.43
C LEU A 277 2.79 -5.36 10.37
N ASP A 278 3.26 -4.15 10.07
CA ASP A 278 4.13 -3.40 10.96
C ASP A 278 3.33 -2.39 11.78
N VAL A 279 3.36 -2.56 13.09
CA VAL A 279 2.71 -1.67 14.07
C VAL A 279 3.72 -0.63 14.53
N MET A 280 3.56 0.60 14.06
CA MET A 280 4.40 1.74 14.43
C MET A 280 3.63 2.67 15.36
N GLY A 281 4.27 3.17 16.42
CA GLY A 281 3.68 4.20 17.27
C GLY A 281 4.66 5.32 17.58
N ILE A 282 4.16 6.55 17.52
CA ILE A 282 4.86 7.74 17.98
C ILE A 282 4.33 8.07 19.37
N GLU A 283 5.06 7.64 20.40
CA GLU A 283 4.70 7.86 21.79
C GLU A 283 4.81 9.33 22.20
N LYS A 284 4.17 9.66 23.31
CA LYS A 284 4.13 11.01 23.88
C LYS A 284 5.55 11.51 24.13
N MET A 285 5.83 12.67 23.57
CA MET A 285 7.03 13.46 23.79
C MET A 285 6.68 14.95 23.84
N SER A 286 7.64 15.81 24.17
CA SER A 286 7.40 17.26 24.10
C SER A 286 7.14 17.70 22.66
N LYS A 287 6.26 18.68 22.46
CA LYS A 287 5.90 19.17 21.12
C LYS A 287 7.10 19.70 20.34
N LEU A 288 8.07 20.32 21.03
CA LEU A 288 9.33 20.77 20.43
C LEU A 288 10.14 19.58 19.90
N ARG A 289 10.23 18.49 20.66
CA ARG A 289 10.92 17.26 20.24
C ARG A 289 10.20 16.59 19.06
N LEU A 290 8.87 16.58 19.08
CA LEU A 290 8.06 16.09 17.96
C LEU A 290 8.35 16.88 16.69
N LEU A 291 8.33 18.22 16.75
CA LEU A 291 8.61 19.10 15.62
C LEU A 291 10.04 18.93 15.10
N TYR A 292 11.01 18.83 16.01
CA TYR A 292 12.42 18.61 15.66
C TYR A 292 12.66 17.28 14.94
N HIS A 293 11.98 16.21 15.36
CA HIS A 293 12.13 14.89 14.73
C HIS A 293 11.20 14.65 13.54
N PHE A 294 10.14 15.45 13.37
CA PHE A 294 9.13 15.22 12.33
C PHE A 294 9.71 15.00 10.92
N PRO A 295 10.69 15.79 10.42
CA PRO A 295 11.25 15.57 9.08
C PRO A 295 11.88 14.17 8.87
N LYS A 296 12.27 13.48 9.95
CA LYS A 296 12.84 12.13 9.87
C LYS A 296 11.87 11.10 9.29
N ILE A 297 10.55 11.32 9.41
CA ILE A 297 9.53 10.38 8.91
C ILE A 297 9.59 10.20 7.39
N TYR A 298 9.94 11.25 6.63
CA TYR A 298 10.08 11.16 5.17
C TYR A 298 11.28 10.31 4.74
N LYS A 299 12.27 10.16 5.62
CA LYS A 299 13.43 9.29 5.41
C LYS A 299 13.28 7.92 6.08
N GLY A 300 12.19 7.69 6.83
CA GLY A 300 12.02 6.52 7.69
C GLY A 300 12.97 6.48 8.90
N GLN A 301 13.62 7.60 9.23
CA GLN A 301 14.61 7.67 10.30
C GLN A 301 13.98 7.96 11.67
N HIS A 302 12.67 8.20 11.73
CA HIS A 302 11.92 8.43 12.97
C HIS A 302 11.98 7.21 13.90
N ILE A 303 12.18 6.00 13.37
CA ILE A 303 12.37 4.77 14.16
C ILE A 303 13.60 4.83 15.08
N SER A 304 14.56 5.71 14.81
CA SER A 304 15.71 5.94 15.70
C SER A 304 15.39 6.80 16.93
N VAL A 305 14.20 7.40 16.97
CA VAL A 305 13.78 8.25 18.08
C VAL A 305 13.30 7.33 19.22
N PRO A 306 13.81 7.46 20.46
CA PRO A 306 13.48 6.55 21.56
C PRO A 306 12.00 6.40 21.91
N THR A 307 11.18 7.41 21.59
CA THR A 307 9.71 7.43 21.78
C THR A 307 8.97 7.00 20.51
N VAL A 308 9.61 6.25 19.63
CA VAL A 308 9.02 5.64 18.45
C VAL A 308 9.33 4.16 18.51
N PHE A 309 8.31 3.33 18.34
CA PHE A 309 8.47 1.89 18.18
C PHE A 309 7.92 1.47 16.81
N GLU A 310 8.45 0.37 16.29
CA GLU A 310 7.89 -0.36 15.15
C GLU A 310 8.07 -1.85 15.44
N THR A 311 7.00 -2.64 15.34
CA THR A 311 7.06 -4.09 15.57
C THR A 311 6.21 -4.83 14.56
N PRO A 312 6.71 -5.92 13.94
CA PRO A 312 5.91 -6.74 13.06
C PRO A 312 4.94 -7.62 13.88
N ALA A 313 3.77 -7.89 13.33
CA ALA A 313 2.69 -8.67 13.96
C ALA A 313 1.81 -9.37 12.92
N LYS A 314 1.01 -10.36 13.33
CA LYS A 314 -0.03 -10.97 12.47
C LYS A 314 -1.42 -10.42 12.76
N TYR A 315 -1.61 -9.92 13.97
CA TYR A 315 -2.83 -9.33 14.46
C TYR A 315 -2.52 -8.10 15.31
N ALA A 316 -3.33 -7.06 15.13
CA ALA A 316 -3.34 -5.93 16.05
C ALA A 316 -4.77 -5.46 16.33
N GLU A 317 -5.00 -5.04 17.56
CA GLU A 317 -6.25 -4.42 17.98
C GLU A 317 -5.96 -3.18 18.83
N ILE A 318 -6.70 -2.11 18.56
CA ILE A 318 -6.47 -0.81 19.18
C ILE A 318 -7.78 -0.22 19.70
N HIS A 319 -7.76 0.23 20.95
CA HIS A 319 -8.90 0.84 21.65
C HIS A 319 -8.51 2.20 22.22
N SER A 320 -9.52 3.04 22.41
CA SER A 320 -9.40 4.22 23.27
C SER A 320 -9.47 3.79 24.73
N ALA A 321 -8.43 4.07 25.52
CA ALA A 321 -8.39 3.69 26.94
C ALA A 321 -9.15 4.69 27.83
N ASP A 322 -9.33 5.93 27.36
CA ASP A 322 -10.00 7.02 28.08
C ASP A 322 -11.41 7.33 27.55
N GLY A 323 -11.93 6.49 26.63
CA GLY A 323 -13.27 6.65 26.05
C GLY A 323 -13.40 7.77 25.02
N ARG A 324 -12.34 8.52 24.70
CA ARG A 324 -12.38 9.52 23.63
C ARG A 324 -12.63 8.87 22.27
N LYS A 325 -13.38 9.59 21.43
CA LYS A 325 -13.58 9.24 20.01
C LYS A 325 -12.32 9.51 19.20
N VAL A 326 -11.47 8.50 19.10
CA VAL A 326 -10.27 8.52 18.26
C VAL A 326 -10.64 8.03 16.87
N MET A 327 -10.53 8.88 15.87
CA MET A 327 -10.68 8.50 14.47
C MET A 327 -9.45 7.77 13.97
N PHE A 328 -9.69 7.01 12.91
CA PHE A 328 -8.66 6.36 12.13
C PHE A 328 -8.93 6.57 10.63
N GLU A 329 -7.91 6.33 9.83
CA GLU A 329 -7.98 6.30 8.37
C GLU A 329 -7.51 4.93 7.85
N ILE A 330 -8.09 4.50 6.73
CA ILE A 330 -7.66 3.33 5.97
C ILE A 330 -7.28 3.79 4.56
N ASP A 331 -6.01 3.64 4.18
CA ASP A 331 -5.47 4.04 2.87
C ASP A 331 -5.88 5.47 2.43
N GLY A 332 -5.99 6.39 3.39
CA GLY A 332 -6.30 7.80 3.21
C GLY A 332 -7.77 8.20 3.43
N GLU A 333 -8.65 7.27 3.79
CA GLU A 333 -10.07 7.54 4.04
C GLU A 333 -10.44 7.42 5.53
N ILE A 334 -11.00 8.49 6.12
CA ILE A 334 -11.49 8.49 7.49
C ILE A 334 -12.93 7.96 7.51
N ILE A 335 -13.13 6.78 8.09
CA ILE A 335 -14.40 6.04 7.97
C ILE A 335 -15.06 5.66 9.30
N GLY A 336 -14.42 5.97 10.43
CA GLY A 336 -14.95 5.63 11.74
C GLY A 336 -14.06 6.06 12.90
N THR A 337 -14.35 5.48 14.05
CA THR A 337 -13.58 5.67 15.29
C THR A 337 -13.23 4.33 15.92
N LEU A 338 -12.17 4.30 16.73
CA LEU A 338 -11.78 3.13 17.50
C LEU A 338 -12.99 2.49 18.23
N PRO A 339 -13.02 1.15 18.36
CA PRO A 339 -11.91 0.22 18.15
C PRO A 339 -11.66 -0.21 16.70
N LEU A 340 -10.43 -0.68 16.45
CA LEU A 340 -10.04 -1.37 15.22
C LEU A 340 -9.47 -2.75 15.55
N LYS A 341 -9.80 -3.73 14.72
CA LYS A 341 -9.12 -5.03 14.66
C LYS A 341 -8.54 -5.22 13.27
N ILE A 342 -7.28 -5.62 13.20
CA ILE A 342 -6.51 -5.71 11.96
C ILE A 342 -5.85 -7.09 11.92
N SER A 343 -6.08 -7.82 10.84
CA SER A 343 -5.45 -9.10 10.58
C SER A 343 -4.87 -9.16 9.17
N VAL A 344 -3.83 -9.96 8.98
CA VAL A 344 -3.19 -10.12 7.67
C VAL A 344 -3.85 -11.25 6.89
N LYS A 345 -4.13 -11.01 5.60
CA LYS A 345 -4.45 -12.03 4.59
C LYS A 345 -3.20 -12.24 3.72
N PRO A 346 -2.38 -13.25 4.02
CA PRO A 346 -1.10 -13.42 3.33
C PRO A 346 -1.31 -13.73 1.84
N LYS A 347 -0.54 -13.09 0.97
CA LYS A 347 -0.50 -13.32 -0.48
C LYS A 347 -1.89 -13.30 -1.14
N ALA A 348 -2.80 -12.50 -0.59
CA ALA A 348 -4.22 -12.51 -0.96
C ALA A 348 -4.54 -11.71 -2.23
N LEU A 349 -3.60 -10.87 -2.70
CA LEU A 349 -3.82 -10.03 -3.88
C LEU A 349 -2.66 -10.14 -4.86
N ARG A 350 -2.99 -10.37 -6.13
CA ARG A 350 -2.08 -10.28 -7.26
C ARG A 350 -1.93 -8.82 -7.68
N VAL A 351 -0.70 -8.30 -7.70
CA VAL A 351 -0.40 -6.92 -8.07
C VAL A 351 0.58 -6.88 -9.23
N LEU A 352 0.34 -5.98 -10.18
CA LEU A 352 1.21 -5.71 -11.33
C LEU A 352 2.15 -4.54 -10.99
N ILE A 353 3.44 -4.81 -10.77
CA ILE A 353 4.43 -3.83 -10.25
C ILE A 353 5.81 -3.87 -10.91
#